data_AF-A0A431IB31-F1
#
_entry.id   AF-A0A431IB31-F1
#
_cell.length_a   1.000
_cell.length_b   1.000
_cell.length_c   1.000
_cell.angle_alpha   90.00
_cell.angle_beta   90.00
_cell.angle_gamma   90.00
#
_symmetry.space_group_name_H-M   'P 1'
#
loop_
_entity.id
_entity.type
_entity.pdbx_description
1 polymer ?
#
loop_
_entity_poly.entity_id
_entity_poly.type
_entity_poly.pdbx_seq_one_letter_code
_entity_poly.pdbx_strand_id
1 'polypeptide(L)'
;MNFETKWIGSILDSEEYAFFEEHLNPSIYDCLESKIEPCGIVSMWESCKTYMIGDYVLYNGLVYKFIGTDSTTPPCNDSINWEKAKRFVDDNLNKLWDRHLMTILATKIYMAAIPAATYQVSAVGATALTDTNDGLRGVTKSEISFLMDSLGQRFYNKVQHMKNYISNNLDTLTCFDNIGGCGDNGIRNEKKGSTKIYFL
;
A
#
# COMPACT_ATOMS: atom_id res chain seq x y z
N MET A 1 19.54 2.26 6.01
CA MET A 1 19.26 2.56 4.59
C MET A 1 18.20 3.66 4.59
N ASN A 2 18.60 4.93 4.47
CA ASN A 2 17.65 6.05 4.48
C ASN A 2 17.07 6.17 3.08
N PHE A 3 15.88 5.63 2.86
CA PHE A 3 15.11 5.93 1.65
C PHE A 3 14.77 7.41 1.68
N GLU A 4 15.10 8.15 0.62
CA GLU A 4 14.68 9.54 0.48
C GLU A 4 13.15 9.57 0.33
N THR A 5 12.45 9.88 1.42
CA THR A 5 10.99 9.96 1.50
C THR A 5 10.37 10.97 0.53
N LYS A 6 11.18 11.89 -0.03
CA LYS A 6 10.75 12.90 -1.01
C LYS A 6 10.16 12.30 -2.29
N TRP A 7 10.59 11.10 -2.70
CA TRP A 7 10.07 10.42 -3.90
C TRP A 7 8.92 9.47 -3.58
N ILE A 8 8.82 9.01 -2.34
CA ILE A 8 7.80 8.05 -1.93
C ILE A 8 6.42 8.65 -2.09
N GLY A 9 6.20 9.91 -1.70
CA GLY A 9 4.89 10.58 -1.84
C GLY A 9 4.40 10.64 -3.29
N SER A 10 5.22 11.11 -4.23
CA SER A 10 4.77 11.22 -5.64
C SER A 10 4.64 9.87 -6.33
N ILE A 11 5.44 8.87 -5.93
CA ILE A 11 5.36 7.51 -6.46
C ILE A 11 4.12 6.81 -5.89
N LEU A 12 3.82 7.01 -4.60
CA LEU A 12 2.70 6.37 -3.92
C LEU A 12 1.39 6.67 -4.64
N ASP A 13 1.11 7.94 -4.90
CA ASP A 13 -0.13 8.39 -5.52
C ASP A 13 -0.28 7.85 -6.95
N SER A 14 0.79 7.94 -7.74
CA SER A 14 0.76 7.46 -9.12
C SER A 14 0.60 5.95 -9.20
N GLU A 15 1.27 5.20 -8.32
CA GLU A 15 1.24 3.74 -8.33
C GLU A 15 -0.07 3.18 -7.77
N GLU A 16 -0.63 3.83 -6.75
CA GLU A 16 -1.93 3.50 -6.18
C GLU A 16 -3.03 3.72 -7.20
N TYR A 17 -3.15 4.93 -7.75
CA TYR A 17 -4.17 5.23 -8.75
C TYR A 17 -4.01 4.34 -10.01
N ALA A 18 -2.78 4.12 -10.49
CA ALA A 18 -2.53 3.21 -11.61
C ALA A 18 -2.97 1.76 -11.29
N PHE A 19 -2.82 1.30 -10.04
CA PHE A 19 -3.32 -0.03 -9.66
C PHE A 19 -4.85 -0.13 -9.80
N PHE A 20 -5.56 0.91 -9.36
CA PHE A 20 -7.01 0.95 -9.49
C PHE A 20 -7.46 1.03 -10.95
N GLU A 21 -6.73 1.73 -11.83
CA GLU A 21 -7.03 1.73 -13.28
C GLU A 21 -6.76 0.37 -13.96
N GLU A 22 -5.66 -0.30 -13.60
CA GLU A 22 -5.20 -1.53 -14.25
C GLU A 22 -5.97 -2.78 -13.81
N HIS A 23 -6.36 -2.83 -12.54
CA HIS A 23 -6.83 -4.06 -11.90
C HIS A 23 -8.18 -3.97 -11.24
N LEU A 24 -8.64 -2.75 -10.96
CA LEU A 24 -9.98 -2.46 -10.43
C LEU A 24 -10.66 -1.45 -11.37
N ASN A 25 -11.78 -0.87 -10.96
CA ASN A 25 -12.43 0.22 -11.67
C ASN A 25 -12.13 1.53 -10.92
N PRO A 26 -11.81 2.65 -11.59
CA PRO A 26 -11.58 3.95 -10.93
C PRO A 26 -12.72 4.37 -9.99
N SER A 27 -13.97 4.05 -10.30
CA SER A 27 -15.11 4.34 -9.42
C SER A 27 -15.03 3.66 -8.03
N ILE A 28 -14.30 2.56 -7.92
CA ILE A 28 -14.05 1.88 -6.64
C ILE A 28 -13.11 2.72 -5.78
N TYR A 29 -12.13 3.40 -6.38
CA TYR A 29 -11.23 4.31 -5.67
C TYR A 29 -12.02 5.45 -5.03
N ASP A 30 -12.86 6.13 -5.81
CA ASP A 30 -13.73 7.22 -5.32
C ASP A 30 -14.67 6.75 -4.22
N CYS A 31 -15.20 5.51 -4.33
CA CYS A 31 -16.03 4.94 -3.29
C CYS A 31 -15.24 4.67 -2.00
N LEU A 32 -14.06 4.07 -2.09
CA LEU A 32 -13.19 3.81 -0.93
C LEU A 32 -12.80 5.12 -0.23
N GLU A 33 -12.51 6.17 -0.99
CA GLU A 33 -12.23 7.50 -0.46
C GLU A 33 -13.40 8.05 0.37
N SER A 34 -14.63 7.89 -0.14
CA SER A 34 -15.83 8.32 0.60
C SER A 34 -16.07 7.54 1.92
N LYS A 35 -15.40 6.40 2.10
CA LYS A 35 -15.57 5.50 3.25
C LYS A 35 -14.38 5.53 4.22
N ILE A 36 -13.43 6.43 4.06
CA ILE A 36 -12.31 6.56 5.00
C ILE A 36 -12.83 6.90 6.39
N GLU A 37 -12.29 6.21 7.41
CA GLU A 37 -12.51 6.58 8.80
C GLU A 37 -11.68 7.83 9.13
N PRO A 38 -12.29 8.94 9.56
CA PRO A 38 -11.56 10.16 9.87
C PRO A 38 -10.67 9.93 11.10
N CYS A 39 -9.37 9.79 10.86
CA CYS A 39 -8.38 9.84 11.93
C CYS A 39 -8.16 11.32 12.29
N GLY A 40 -8.13 11.63 13.59
CA GLY A 40 -7.81 12.97 14.08
C GLY A 40 -6.33 13.32 13.88
N ILE A 41 -5.77 14.08 14.80
CA ILE A 41 -4.34 14.40 14.79
C ILE A 41 -3.55 13.13 15.12
N VAL A 42 -2.74 12.65 14.18
CA VAL A 42 -1.85 11.51 14.37
C VAL A 42 -0.43 12.03 14.66
N SER A 43 0.15 11.63 15.79
CA SER A 43 1.53 11.98 16.16
C SER A 43 2.44 10.76 16.17
N MET A 44 3.76 10.92 16.01
CA MET A 44 4.67 9.76 16.11
C MET A 44 4.64 9.21 17.54
N TRP A 45 4.66 7.88 17.69
CA TRP A 45 4.68 7.26 19.02
C TRP A 45 6.03 7.52 19.71
N GLU A 46 5.97 7.89 20.99
CA GLU A 46 7.10 8.19 21.85
C GLU A 46 6.94 7.47 23.20
N SER A 47 7.94 6.69 23.60
CA SER A 47 7.89 5.87 24.83
C SER A 47 7.75 6.66 26.12
N CYS A 48 8.15 7.94 26.11
CA CYS A 48 8.14 8.82 27.28
C CYS A 48 6.94 9.78 27.31
N LYS A 49 5.98 9.61 26.40
CA LYS A 49 4.79 10.45 26.31
C LYS A 49 3.59 9.71 26.90
N THR A 50 2.79 10.44 27.67
CA THR A 50 1.50 9.95 28.16
C THR A 50 0.43 10.28 27.13
N TYR A 51 -0.34 9.28 26.73
CA TYR A 51 -1.43 9.41 25.77
C TYR A 51 -2.78 9.34 26.49
N MET A 52 -3.76 10.07 25.98
CA MET A 52 -5.15 10.00 26.43
C MET A 52 -5.90 8.96 25.61
N ILE A 53 -6.89 8.29 26.22
CA ILE A 53 -7.75 7.34 25.51
C ILE A 53 -8.40 8.05 24.32
N GLY A 54 -8.23 7.48 23.13
CA GLY A 54 -8.67 8.05 21.86
C GLY A 54 -7.55 8.72 21.05
N ASP A 55 -6.36 8.93 21.61
CA ASP A 55 -5.23 9.49 20.87
C ASP A 55 -4.75 8.53 19.78
N TYR A 56 -4.36 9.09 18.63
CA TYR A 56 -3.81 8.35 17.51
C TYR A 56 -2.29 8.54 17.41
N VAL A 57 -1.58 7.43 17.23
CA VAL A 57 -0.13 7.42 17.07
C VAL A 57 0.31 6.67 15.83
N LEU A 58 1.38 7.15 15.21
CA LEU A 58 2.08 6.47 14.12
C LEU A 58 3.26 5.67 14.70
N TYR A 59 3.27 4.36 14.46
CA TYR A 59 4.37 3.48 14.85
C TYR A 59 4.62 2.43 13.76
N ASN A 60 5.87 2.31 13.29
CA ASN A 60 6.27 1.40 12.21
C ASN A 60 5.39 1.48 10.95
N GLY A 61 4.96 2.69 10.58
CA GLY A 61 4.13 2.93 9.39
C GLY A 61 2.66 2.53 9.54
N LEU A 62 2.22 2.14 10.74
CA LEU A 62 0.82 1.86 11.05
C LEU A 62 0.29 2.84 12.09
N VAL A 63 -1.00 3.18 11.97
CA VAL A 63 -1.69 4.04 12.92
C VAL A 63 -2.37 3.18 13.99
N TYR A 64 -2.17 3.56 15.25
CA TYR A 64 -2.77 2.92 16.41
C TYR A 64 -3.56 3.94 17.21
N LYS A 65 -4.65 3.48 17.84
CA LYS A 65 -5.47 4.24 18.77
C LYS A 65 -5.18 3.75 20.18
N PHE A 66 -4.92 4.68 21.09
CA PHE A 66 -4.76 4.37 22.50
C PHE A 66 -6.13 4.08 23.12
N ILE A 67 -6.28 2.91 23.74
CA ILE A 67 -7.52 2.45 24.39
C ILE A 67 -7.31 2.06 25.85
N GLY A 68 -6.06 2.06 26.32
CA GLY A 68 -5.69 1.54 27.62
C GLY A 68 -5.33 2.59 28.66
N THR A 69 -4.55 2.15 29.63
CA THR A 69 -4.10 2.97 30.76
C THR A 69 -2.58 3.11 30.85
N ASP A 70 -1.84 2.23 30.17
CA ASP A 70 -0.38 2.27 30.10
C ASP A 70 0.09 2.47 28.66
N SER A 71 0.83 3.55 28.42
CA SER A 71 1.34 3.93 27.10
C SER A 71 2.84 3.74 26.93
N THR A 72 3.51 3.13 27.91
CA THR A 72 4.97 2.92 27.91
C THR A 72 5.41 1.78 26.98
N THR A 73 4.49 0.88 26.68
CA THR A 73 4.68 -0.25 25.76
C THR A 73 4.48 0.19 24.30
N PRO A 74 5.34 -0.28 23.38
CA PRO A 74 5.15 -0.03 21.95
C PRO A 74 3.83 -0.60 21.43
N PRO A 75 3.07 0.13 20.57
CA PRO A 75 1.74 -0.28 20.14
C PRO A 75 1.65 -1.65 19.45
N CYS A 76 2.70 -2.08 18.73
CA CYS A 76 2.67 -3.35 17.99
C CYS A 76 2.67 -4.59 18.89
N ASN A 77 3.11 -4.46 20.14
CA ASN A 77 3.30 -5.57 21.07
C ASN A 77 2.24 -5.58 22.19
N ASP A 78 1.30 -4.63 22.17
CA ASP A 78 0.34 -4.43 23.25
C ASP A 78 -1.07 -4.18 22.70
N SER A 79 -1.78 -5.28 22.46
CA SER A 79 -3.18 -5.25 22.06
C SER A 79 -4.15 -4.95 23.21
N ILE A 80 -3.65 -4.77 24.44
CA ILE A 80 -4.47 -4.41 25.61
C ILE A 80 -4.66 -2.91 25.65
N ASN A 81 -3.57 -2.15 25.44
CA ASN A 81 -3.59 -0.70 25.51
C ASN A 81 -3.67 -0.01 24.14
N TRP A 82 -3.38 -0.73 23.05
CA TRP A 82 -3.40 -0.19 21.70
C TRP A 82 -4.25 -1.02 20.76
N GLU A 83 -5.07 -0.33 19.96
CA GLU A 83 -5.85 -0.92 18.87
C GLU A 83 -5.33 -0.39 17.53
N LYS A 84 -5.22 -1.25 16.52
CA LYS A 84 -4.89 -0.78 15.17
C LYS A 84 -6.05 0.05 14.63
N ALA A 85 -5.77 1.27 14.17
CA ALA A 85 -6.81 2.12 13.61
C ALA A 85 -7.41 1.50 12.34
N LYS A 86 -8.74 1.54 12.23
CA LYS A 86 -9.45 1.16 11.02
C LYS A 86 -9.16 2.17 9.92
N ARG A 87 -9.00 1.70 8.69
CA ARG A 87 -8.83 2.56 7.51
C ARG A 87 -10.17 3.08 7.00
N PHE A 88 -11.19 2.23 7.04
CA PHE A 88 -12.53 2.53 6.54
C PHE A 88 -13.57 2.47 7.65
N VAL A 89 -14.71 3.13 7.45
CA VAL A 89 -15.89 3.03 8.34
C VAL A 89 -16.47 1.61 8.31
N ASP A 90 -16.38 0.93 7.16
CA ASP A 90 -16.92 -0.41 6.91
C ASP A 90 -15.93 -1.52 7.31
N ASP A 91 -16.35 -2.44 8.17
CA ASP A 91 -15.53 -3.56 8.63
C ASP A 91 -15.12 -4.54 7.52
N ASN A 92 -15.95 -4.72 6.48
CA ASN A 92 -15.62 -5.60 5.36
C ASN A 92 -14.58 -4.96 4.43
N LEU A 93 -14.65 -3.64 4.24
CA LEU A 93 -13.61 -2.90 3.52
C LEU A 93 -12.28 -2.94 4.29
N ASN A 94 -12.30 -2.87 5.62
CA ASN A 94 -11.09 -3.05 6.44
C ASN A 94 -10.49 -4.46 6.28
N LYS A 95 -11.32 -5.51 6.22
CA LYS A 95 -10.83 -6.88 5.94
C LYS A 95 -10.17 -6.99 4.57
N LEU A 96 -10.77 -6.38 3.54
CA LEU A 96 -10.19 -6.32 2.20
C LEU A 96 -8.84 -5.57 2.22
N TRP A 97 -8.78 -4.45 2.95
CA TRP A 97 -7.57 -3.64 3.12
C TRP A 97 -6.43 -4.43 3.75
N ASP A 98 -6.67 -4.95 4.96
CA ASP A 98 -5.64 -5.60 5.78
C ASP A 98 -5.14 -6.91 5.17
N ARG A 99 -6.02 -7.66 4.49
CA ARG A 99 -5.66 -8.96 3.92
C ARG A 99 -5.05 -8.87 2.53
N HIS A 100 -5.45 -7.87 1.73
CA HIS A 100 -5.12 -7.82 0.32
C HIS A 100 -4.55 -6.47 -0.11
N LEU A 101 -5.38 -5.42 -0.18
CA LEU A 101 -5.03 -4.15 -0.84
C LEU A 101 -3.75 -3.54 -0.29
N MET A 102 -3.60 -3.43 1.04
CA MET A 102 -2.41 -2.85 1.67
C MET A 102 -1.12 -3.56 1.22
N THR A 103 -1.13 -4.89 1.17
CA THR A 103 0.05 -5.67 0.78
C THR A 103 0.35 -5.59 -0.71
N ILE A 104 -0.67 -5.43 -1.55
CA ILE A 104 -0.53 -5.31 -3.00
C ILE A 104 0.05 -3.93 -3.35
N LEU A 105 -0.51 -2.86 -2.79
CA LEU A 105 -0.01 -1.50 -2.95
C LEU A 105 1.43 -1.38 -2.46
N ALA A 106 1.72 -1.89 -1.26
CA ALA A 106 3.09 -1.95 -0.75
C ALA A 106 4.02 -2.69 -1.74
N THR A 107 3.60 -3.84 -2.27
CA THR A 107 4.41 -4.60 -3.25
C THR A 107 4.66 -3.79 -4.52
N LYS A 108 3.65 -3.07 -5.04
CA LYS A 108 3.77 -2.23 -6.23
C LYS A 108 4.77 -1.08 -6.01
N ILE A 109 4.66 -0.40 -4.87
CA ILE A 109 5.61 0.65 -4.46
C ILE A 109 7.02 0.08 -4.31
N TYR A 110 7.18 -1.09 -3.69
CA TYR A 110 8.49 -1.74 -3.58
C TYR A 110 9.07 -2.12 -4.96
N MET A 111 8.25 -2.64 -5.88
CA MET A 111 8.68 -2.96 -7.24
C MET A 111 9.14 -1.72 -8.02
N ALA A 112 8.50 -0.56 -7.82
CA ALA A 112 8.93 0.72 -8.40
C ALA A 112 10.18 1.29 -7.72
N ALA A 113 10.27 1.17 -6.39
CA ALA A 113 11.35 1.77 -5.60
C ALA A 113 12.67 1.00 -5.68
N ILE A 114 12.65 -0.34 -5.80
CA ILE A 114 13.87 -1.16 -5.89
C ILE A 114 14.79 -0.68 -7.02
N PRO A 115 14.36 -0.63 -8.30
CA PRO A 115 15.26 -0.20 -9.37
C PRO A 115 15.70 1.27 -9.22
N ALA A 116 14.85 2.14 -8.70
CA ALA A 116 15.24 3.53 -8.43
C ALA A 116 16.34 3.66 -7.36
N ALA A 117 16.33 2.78 -6.34
CA ALA A 117 17.28 2.81 -5.24
C ALA A 117 18.56 1.99 -5.49
N THR A 118 18.46 0.87 -6.23
CA THR A 118 19.59 -0.05 -6.43
C THR A 118 20.51 0.35 -7.58
N TYR A 119 20.05 1.18 -8.51
CA TYR A 119 20.81 1.52 -9.71
C TYR A 119 21.20 3.00 -9.71
N GLN A 120 22.47 3.29 -9.43
CA GLN A 120 23.04 4.61 -9.71
C GLN A 120 23.40 4.66 -11.20
N VAL A 121 22.80 5.60 -11.93
CA VAL A 121 23.15 5.84 -13.34
C VAL A 121 24.39 6.74 -13.36
N SER A 122 25.55 6.17 -13.67
CA SER A 122 26.78 6.91 -13.95
C SER A 122 27.05 6.96 -15.45
N ALA A 123 27.97 7.81 -15.91
CA ALA A 123 28.37 7.96 -17.31
C ALA A 123 28.88 6.64 -17.97
N VAL A 124 29.07 5.58 -17.20
CA VAL A 124 29.61 4.28 -17.62
C VAL A 124 28.55 3.14 -17.62
N GLY A 125 27.31 3.40 -17.16
CA GLY A 125 26.22 2.42 -17.10
C GLY A 125 25.61 2.24 -15.71
N ALA A 126 24.68 1.28 -15.56
CA ALA A 126 24.03 0.96 -14.29
C ALA A 126 24.91 0.05 -13.43
N THR A 127 25.22 0.49 -12.22
CA THR A 127 26.00 -0.27 -11.23
C THR A 127 25.11 -0.63 -10.05
N ALA A 128 25.28 -1.83 -9.45
CA ALA A 128 24.66 -2.16 -8.18
C ALA A 128 25.69 -2.22 -7.06
N LEU A 129 25.24 -1.83 -5.87
CA LEU A 129 25.99 -1.94 -4.64
C LEU A 129 25.98 -3.40 -4.17
N THR A 130 27.16 -3.99 -3.99
CA THR A 130 27.35 -5.32 -3.41
C THR A 130 28.15 -5.18 -2.12
N ASP A 131 27.79 -5.94 -1.08
CA ASP A 131 28.42 -5.87 0.25
C ASP A 131 29.80 -6.55 0.34
N THR A 132 30.31 -7.13 -0.75
CA THR A 132 31.70 -7.61 -0.80
C THR A 132 32.63 -6.42 -1.05
N ASN A 133 33.72 -6.36 -0.29
CA ASN A 133 34.74 -5.29 -0.18
C ASN A 133 35.35 -4.71 -1.49
N ASP A 134 34.86 -5.09 -2.67
CA ASP A 134 35.21 -4.52 -3.96
C ASP A 134 34.00 -3.77 -4.52
N GLY A 135 34.23 -2.49 -4.84
CA GLY A 135 33.20 -1.55 -5.25
C GLY A 135 32.30 -1.99 -6.42
N LEU A 136 31.21 -1.24 -6.57
CA LEU A 136 30.24 -1.19 -7.68
C LEU A 136 30.47 -2.23 -8.80
N ARG A 137 29.75 -3.35 -8.75
CA ARG A 137 29.70 -4.32 -9.85
C ARG A 137 28.60 -3.91 -10.84
N GLY A 138 28.92 -3.97 -12.14
CA GLY A 138 27.90 -3.85 -13.20
C GLY A 138 26.95 -5.05 -13.14
N VAL A 139 25.64 -4.79 -13.05
CA VAL A 139 24.63 -5.86 -13.04
C VAL A 139 24.29 -6.23 -14.47
N THR A 140 24.16 -7.52 -14.75
CA THR A 140 23.72 -7.99 -16.07
C THR A 140 22.22 -7.82 -16.23
N LYS A 141 21.76 -7.43 -17.43
CA LYS A 141 20.33 -7.27 -17.75
C LYS A 141 19.50 -8.53 -17.41
N SER A 142 20.10 -9.72 -17.48
CA SER A 142 19.48 -11.01 -17.16
C SER A 142 19.17 -11.19 -15.67
N GLU A 143 20.06 -10.78 -14.77
CA GLU A 143 19.84 -10.89 -13.32
C GLU A 143 18.71 -9.96 -12.88
N ILE A 144 18.64 -8.76 -13.48
CA ILE A 144 17.55 -7.80 -13.26
C ILE A 144 16.23 -8.36 -13.77
N SER A 145 16.21 -8.88 -15.00
CA SER A 145 15.00 -9.46 -15.59
C SER A 145 14.45 -10.56 -14.71
N PHE A 146 15.30 -11.51 -14.27
CA PHE A 146 14.87 -12.61 -13.42
C PHE A 146 14.28 -12.14 -12.09
N LEU A 147 14.92 -11.15 -11.44
CA LEU A 147 14.41 -10.59 -10.18
C LEU A 147 13.05 -9.91 -10.40
N MET A 148 12.92 -9.07 -11.44
CA MET A 148 11.67 -8.40 -11.78
C MET A 148 10.56 -9.39 -12.16
N ASP A 149 10.89 -10.44 -12.92
CA ASP A 149 9.97 -11.51 -13.29
C ASP A 149 9.47 -12.27 -12.05
N SER A 150 10.38 -12.57 -11.11
CA SER A 150 10.02 -13.24 -9.86
C SER A 150 9.11 -12.39 -8.96
N LEU A 151 9.34 -11.07 -8.92
CA LEU A 151 8.49 -10.12 -8.19
C LEU A 151 7.14 -9.94 -8.89
N GLY A 152 7.13 -9.86 -10.22
CA GLY A 152 5.92 -9.79 -11.04
C GLY A 152 5.01 -11.00 -10.83
N GLN A 153 5.56 -12.22 -10.76
CA GLN A 153 4.77 -13.42 -10.44
C GLN A 153 4.16 -13.38 -9.04
N ARG A 154 4.92 -12.91 -8.04
CA ARG A 154 4.39 -12.74 -6.67
C ARG A 154 3.27 -11.70 -6.62
N PHE A 155 3.44 -10.59 -7.32
CA PHE A 155 2.43 -9.56 -7.46
C PHE A 155 1.16 -10.10 -8.12
N TYR A 156 1.29 -10.81 -9.26
CA TYR A 156 0.18 -11.44 -9.95
C TYR A 156 -0.61 -12.38 -9.04
N ASN A 157 0.07 -13.25 -8.29
CA ASN A 157 -0.60 -14.17 -7.37
C ASN A 157 -1.38 -13.41 -6.29
N LYS A 158 -0.82 -12.34 -5.71
CA LYS A 158 -1.52 -11.50 -4.73
C LYS A 158 -2.77 -10.86 -5.32
N VAL A 159 -2.69 -10.32 -6.54
CA VAL A 159 -3.85 -9.73 -7.24
C VAL A 159 -4.92 -10.78 -7.53
N GLN A 160 -4.55 -12.00 -7.94
CA GLN A 160 -5.52 -13.08 -8.16
C GLN A 160 -6.21 -13.50 -6.86
N HIS A 161 -5.46 -13.63 -5.76
CA HIS A 161 -6.07 -13.92 -4.45
C HIS A 161 -7.05 -12.81 -4.01
N MET A 162 -6.73 -11.55 -4.28
CA MET A 162 -7.64 -10.43 -4.02
C MET A 162 -8.91 -10.52 -4.86
N LYS A 163 -8.79 -10.77 -6.17
CA LYS A 163 -9.95 -10.91 -7.07
C LYS A 163 -10.86 -12.05 -6.62
N ASN A 164 -10.29 -13.19 -6.23
CA ASN A 164 -11.06 -14.31 -5.69
C ASN A 164 -11.77 -13.95 -4.38
N TYR A 165 -11.10 -13.19 -3.49
CA TYR A 165 -11.71 -12.71 -2.26
C TYR A 165 -12.87 -11.76 -2.54
N ILE A 166 -12.70 -10.80 -3.45
CA ILE A 166 -13.76 -9.87 -3.87
C ILE A 166 -14.95 -10.65 -4.42
N SER A 167 -14.73 -11.56 -5.38
CA SER A 167 -15.79 -12.36 -5.98
C SER A 167 -16.59 -13.18 -4.95
N ASN A 168 -15.94 -13.67 -3.90
CA ASN A 168 -16.62 -14.43 -2.84
C ASN A 168 -17.35 -13.56 -1.82
N ASN A 169 -17.12 -12.24 -1.80
CA ASN A 169 -17.66 -11.31 -0.81
C ASN A 169 -18.38 -10.12 -1.46
N LEU A 170 -18.73 -10.21 -2.75
CA LEU A 170 -19.39 -9.15 -3.53
C LEU A 170 -20.57 -8.53 -2.77
N ASP A 171 -21.47 -9.36 -2.26
CA ASP A 171 -22.70 -8.93 -1.56
C ASP A 171 -22.44 -8.17 -0.24
N THR A 172 -21.22 -8.24 0.28
CA THR A 172 -20.84 -7.62 1.57
C THR A 172 -19.93 -6.41 1.40
N LEU A 173 -19.47 -6.16 0.18
CA LEU A 173 -18.53 -5.10 -0.15
C LEU A 173 -19.28 -3.95 -0.84
N THR A 174 -19.67 -2.95 -0.06
CA THR A 174 -20.50 -1.81 -0.49
C THR A 174 -19.95 -1.00 -1.67
N CYS A 175 -18.64 -1.01 -1.90
CA CYS A 175 -18.01 -0.34 -3.06
C CYS A 175 -17.96 -1.18 -4.33
N PHE A 176 -18.46 -2.42 -4.30
CA PHE A 176 -18.39 -3.38 -5.39
C PHE A 176 -19.78 -3.79 -5.92
N ASP A 177 -20.85 -3.16 -5.42
CA ASP A 177 -22.25 -3.43 -5.75
C ASP A 177 -22.60 -3.17 -7.24
N ASN A 178 -21.75 -2.47 -7.99
CA ASN A 178 -21.92 -2.17 -9.41
C ASN A 178 -21.06 -3.04 -10.35
N ILE A 179 -20.80 -4.30 -10.02
CA ILE A 179 -20.37 -5.32 -11.01
C ILE A 179 -21.60 -6.05 -11.59
N GLY A 180 -22.72 -5.32 -11.69
CA GLY A 180 -24.03 -5.79 -12.15
C GLY A 180 -24.31 -5.41 -13.59
N GLY A 181 -23.64 -6.09 -14.51
CA GLY A 181 -24.07 -6.21 -15.90
C GLY A 181 -23.82 -7.64 -16.36
N CYS A 182 -24.81 -8.52 -16.22
CA CYS A 182 -24.76 -9.85 -16.80
C CYS A 182 -24.58 -9.75 -18.33
N GLY A 183 -23.40 -10.13 -18.80
CA GLY A 183 -23.06 -10.18 -20.22
C GLY A 183 -21.74 -9.47 -20.48
N ASP A 184 -20.66 -10.25 -20.52
CA ASP A 184 -19.34 -9.92 -21.09
C ASP A 184 -18.87 -8.47 -20.92
N ASN A 185 -17.98 -8.26 -19.95
CA ASN A 185 -16.66 -7.65 -20.15
C ASN A 185 -15.96 -7.54 -18.79
N GLY A 186 -15.20 -8.58 -18.43
CA GLY A 186 -14.31 -8.51 -17.28
C GLY A 186 -13.40 -7.29 -17.37
N ILE A 187 -13.27 -6.56 -16.26
CA ILE A 187 -12.26 -5.53 -15.99
C ILE A 187 -11.82 -4.82 -17.29
N ARG A 188 -12.74 -4.12 -17.95
CA ARG A 188 -12.41 -3.36 -19.16
C ARG A 188 -12.15 -1.90 -18.81
N ASN A 189 -10.90 -1.53 -19.04
CA ASN A 189 -10.40 -0.22 -19.42
C ASN A 189 -11.48 0.65 -20.10
N GLU A 190 -11.87 1.74 -19.46
CA GLU A 190 -12.47 2.86 -20.18
C GLU A 190 -11.61 4.11 -20.01
N LYS A 191 -11.30 4.71 -21.17
CA LYS A 191 -10.36 5.81 -21.35
C LYS A 191 -10.91 7.13 -20.81
N LYS A 192 -10.00 7.88 -20.19
CA LYS A 192 -9.81 9.35 -20.17
C LYS A 192 -10.97 10.21 -19.65
N GLY A 193 -10.65 11.03 -18.65
CA GLY A 193 -11.24 12.36 -18.53
C GLY A 193 -11.05 13.06 -17.18
N SER A 194 -10.08 13.97 -17.14
CA SER A 194 -9.92 15.07 -16.18
C SER A 194 -9.46 14.75 -14.74
N THR A 195 -8.24 15.21 -14.51
CA THR A 195 -7.57 15.50 -13.25
C THR A 195 -8.45 16.26 -12.28
N LYS A 196 -8.73 15.67 -11.11
CA LYS A 196 -8.89 16.40 -9.84
C LYS A 196 -8.20 15.60 -8.74
N ILE A 197 -7.37 16.32 -8.00
CA ILE A 197 -6.40 15.81 -7.03
C ILE A 197 -7.06 15.84 -5.65
N TYR A 198 -7.24 14.68 -5.03
CA TYR A 198 -7.49 14.54 -3.59
C TYR A 198 -6.76 13.31 -3.05
N PHE A 199 -6.38 13.39 -1.78
CA PHE A 199 -5.41 12.55 -1.09
C PHE A 199 -6.13 11.47 -0.27
N LEU A 200 -5.70 10.20 -0.39
CA LEU A 200 -6.00 9.10 0.53
C LEU A 200 -4.92 8.93 1.60
#